data_AF-A0A258ESY6-F1
#
_entry.id   AF-A0A258ESY6-F1
#
_cell.length_a   1.000
_cell.length_b   1.000
_cell.length_c   1.000
_cell.angle_alpha   90.00
_cell.angle_beta   90.00
_cell.angle_gamma   90.00
#
_symmetry.space_group_name_H-M   'P 1'
#
loop_
_entity.id
_entity.type
_entity.pdbx_description
1 polymer ?
#
loop_
_entity_poly.entity_id
_entity_poly.type
_entity_poly.pdbx_seq_one_letter_code
_entity_poly.pdbx_strand_id
1 'polypeptide(L)'
;MASNNRKVASFDEICRAIQEVYNLEFSTILFKHAVMRLNIVFNIKYNPEKGFRGIMVEDMINDTMEAFLKDGGRKWYIEKYPDFRKQFISALDSVISNTLNAELEKTNDTFEILDNDSEMAFDDSDYKSLLSVCHEELTTMGATDDELLLFEPYIINGMKRNDLSELLCISNEELTNIKKRLDRKLPFIKEKLKALNYEK
;
A
#
# COMPACT_ATOMS: atom_id res chain seq x y z
N MET A 1 -37.99 15.57 23.77
CA MET A 1 -37.29 15.22 22.51
C MET A 1 -36.55 16.46 22.06
N ALA A 2 -35.21 16.49 22.18
CA ALA A 2 -34.43 17.65 21.78
C ALA A 2 -34.39 17.71 20.24
N SER A 3 -35.06 18.70 19.66
CA SER A 3 -34.92 19.03 18.24
C SER A 3 -33.45 19.31 17.95
N ASN A 4 -32.80 18.40 17.23
CA ASN A 4 -31.40 18.50 16.82
C ASN A 4 -31.33 19.59 15.73
N ASN A 5 -31.43 20.87 16.13
CA ASN A 5 -31.28 22.05 15.29
C ASN A 5 -29.81 22.20 14.89
N ARG A 6 -29.29 21.24 14.13
CA ARG A 6 -27.99 21.40 13.50
C ARG A 6 -28.23 22.14 12.20
N LYS A 7 -27.70 23.36 12.07
CA LYS A 7 -27.75 24.07 10.80
C LYS A 7 -26.92 23.31 9.77
N VAL A 8 -27.61 22.61 8.86
CA VAL A 8 -27.02 21.96 7.69
C VAL A 8 -26.95 22.99 6.57
N ALA A 9 -25.80 23.08 5.92
CA ALA A 9 -25.62 23.94 4.76
C ALA A 9 -26.63 23.58 3.66
N SER A 10 -27.22 24.59 3.03
CA SER A 10 -28.00 24.40 1.81
C SER A 10 -27.09 24.00 0.64
N PHE A 11 -27.69 23.49 -0.43
CA PHE A 11 -26.97 23.21 -1.68
C PHE A 11 -26.22 24.45 -2.20
N ASP A 12 -26.87 25.63 -2.19
CA ASP A 12 -26.24 26.89 -2.62
C ASP A 12 -25.09 27.33 -1.70
N GLU A 13 -25.16 27.03 -0.40
CA GLU A 13 -24.06 27.29 0.54
C GLU A 13 -22.88 26.36 0.26
N ILE A 14 -23.13 25.07 -0.04
CA ILE A 14 -22.09 24.10 -0.41
C ILE A 14 -21.44 24.49 -1.75
N CYS A 15 -22.23 24.81 -2.77
CA CYS A 15 -21.72 25.25 -4.07
C CYS A 15 -20.83 26.48 -3.96
N ARG A 16 -21.25 27.48 -3.19
CA ARG A 16 -20.44 28.68 -2.93
C ARG A 16 -19.15 28.35 -2.19
N ALA A 17 -19.23 27.51 -1.16
CA ALA A 17 -18.05 27.11 -0.41
C ALA A 17 -17.03 26.35 -1.28
N ILE A 18 -17.50 25.43 -2.15
CA ILE A 18 -16.64 24.74 -3.12
C ILE A 18 -15.98 25.75 -4.06
N GLN A 19 -16.75 26.66 -4.66
CA GLN A 19 -16.21 27.68 -5.56
C GLN A 19 -15.18 28.60 -4.89
N GLU A 20 -15.38 28.92 -3.61
CA GLU A 20 -14.47 29.77 -2.84
C GLU A 20 -13.16 29.06 -2.50
N VAL A 21 -13.22 27.78 -2.12
CA VAL A 21 -12.03 27.05 -1.66
C VAL A 21 -11.28 26.34 -2.78
N TYR A 22 -11.96 25.92 -3.85
CA TYR A 22 -11.41 25.05 -4.88
C TYR A 22 -10.61 25.86 -5.92
N ASN A 23 -9.34 26.06 -5.60
CA ASN A 23 -8.36 26.70 -6.45
C ASN A 23 -7.13 25.80 -6.62
N LEU A 24 -6.15 26.23 -7.43
CA LEU A 24 -4.94 25.45 -7.71
C LEU A 24 -4.14 25.11 -6.44
N GLU A 25 -4.07 26.04 -5.49
CA GLU A 25 -3.38 25.84 -4.22
C GLU A 25 -4.07 24.73 -3.41
N PHE A 26 -5.39 24.81 -3.24
CA PHE A 26 -6.14 23.82 -2.50
C PHE A 26 -6.15 22.46 -3.19
N SER A 27 -6.28 22.41 -4.53
CA SER A 27 -6.15 21.18 -5.31
C SER A 27 -4.79 20.50 -5.08
N THR A 28 -3.70 21.27 -5.06
CA THR A 28 -2.36 20.75 -4.75
C THR A 28 -2.28 20.17 -3.34
N ILE A 29 -2.92 20.81 -2.36
CA ILE A 29 -3.01 20.32 -0.98
C ILE A 29 -3.79 19.00 -0.94
N LEU A 30 -4.95 18.93 -1.60
CA LEU A 30 -5.78 17.72 -1.64
C LEU A 30 -5.03 16.55 -2.27
N PHE A 31 -4.33 16.80 -3.38
CA PHE A 31 -3.53 15.77 -4.05
C PHE A 31 -2.42 15.24 -3.15
N LYS A 32 -1.62 16.13 -2.54
CA LYS A 32 -0.54 15.75 -1.62
C LYS A 32 -1.08 15.00 -0.41
N HIS A 33 -2.20 15.46 0.15
CA HIS A 33 -2.86 14.82 1.28
C HIS A 33 -3.31 13.40 0.93
N ALA A 34 -3.96 13.22 -0.21
CA ALA A 34 -4.39 11.90 -0.68
C ALA A 34 -3.21 10.95 -0.89
N VAL A 35 -2.15 11.38 -1.59
CA VAL A 35 -0.93 10.57 -1.79
C VAL A 35 -0.29 10.19 -0.45
N MET A 36 -0.19 11.14 0.48
CA MET A 36 0.34 10.88 1.82
C MET A 36 -0.55 9.89 2.58
N ARG A 37 -1.88 9.99 2.47
CA ARG A 37 -2.83 9.08 3.11
C ARG A 37 -2.70 7.66 2.57
N LEU A 38 -2.62 7.50 1.25
CA LEU A 38 -2.37 6.21 0.57
C LEU A 38 -1.10 5.55 1.13
N ASN A 39 -0.02 6.31 1.29
CA ASN A 39 1.24 5.79 1.81
C ASN A 39 1.17 5.47 3.32
N ILE A 40 0.79 6.44 4.16
CA ILE A 40 0.91 6.30 5.62
C ILE A 40 -0.12 5.33 6.20
N VAL A 41 -1.34 5.31 5.65
CA VAL A 41 -2.44 4.52 6.24
C VAL A 41 -2.64 3.18 5.54
N PHE A 42 -2.42 3.14 4.23
CA PHE A 42 -2.66 1.93 3.43
C PHE A 42 -1.38 1.29 2.91
N ASN A 43 -0.20 1.89 3.16
CA ASN A 43 1.09 1.41 2.67
C ASN A 43 1.13 1.28 1.13
N ILE A 44 0.41 2.14 0.42
CA ILE A 44 0.33 2.17 -1.04
C ILE A 44 1.22 3.30 -1.56
N LYS A 45 2.24 2.94 -2.36
CA LYS A 45 3.04 3.91 -3.10
C LYS A 45 2.27 4.33 -4.36
N TYR A 46 1.81 5.57 -4.40
CA TYR A 46 1.07 6.11 -5.54
C TYR A 46 1.95 6.24 -6.80
N ASN A 47 1.40 5.84 -7.95
CA ASN A 47 2.00 6.06 -9.27
C ASN A 47 1.11 7.03 -10.06
N PRO A 48 1.58 8.24 -10.42
CA PRO A 48 0.78 9.23 -11.13
C PRO A 48 0.41 8.85 -12.57
N GLU A 49 1.08 7.88 -13.19
CA GLU A 49 0.76 7.41 -14.54
C GLU A 49 -0.32 6.33 -14.57
N LYS A 50 -0.45 5.56 -13.48
CA LYS A 50 -1.33 4.38 -13.41
C LYS A 50 -2.43 4.48 -12.36
N GLY A 51 -2.30 5.42 -11.42
CA GLY A 51 -3.15 5.50 -10.25
C GLY A 51 -3.06 4.27 -9.36
N PHE A 52 -4.04 4.08 -8.49
CA PHE A 52 -4.28 2.84 -7.78
C PHE A 52 -5.30 2.01 -8.57
N ARG A 53 -4.84 0.95 -9.24
CA ARG A 53 -5.69 0.09 -10.10
C ARG A 53 -6.49 0.87 -11.16
N GLY A 54 -5.87 1.90 -11.74
CA GLY A 54 -6.51 2.78 -12.71
C GLY A 54 -7.35 3.91 -12.09
N ILE A 55 -7.49 3.96 -10.77
CA ILE A 55 -8.15 5.05 -10.05
C ILE A 55 -7.11 6.11 -9.69
N MET A 56 -7.23 7.30 -10.27
CA MET A 56 -6.35 8.42 -9.97
C MET A 56 -6.78 9.13 -8.68
N VAL A 57 -5.84 9.83 -8.04
CA VAL A 57 -6.15 10.69 -6.88
C VAL A 57 -7.15 11.78 -7.26
N GLU A 58 -7.05 12.29 -8.49
CA GLU A 58 -7.99 13.23 -9.08
C GLU A 58 -9.41 12.69 -9.12
N ASP A 59 -9.59 11.39 -9.41
CA ASP A 59 -10.91 10.75 -9.40
C ASP A 59 -11.48 10.73 -7.99
N MET A 60 -10.68 10.39 -6.98
CA MET A 60 -11.12 10.41 -5.58
C MET A 60 -11.47 11.83 -5.08
N ILE A 61 -10.78 12.86 -5.58
CA ILE A 61 -11.11 14.26 -5.31
C ILE A 61 -12.44 14.64 -5.97
N ASN A 62 -12.65 14.23 -7.22
CA ASN A 62 -13.90 14.46 -7.95
C ASN A 62 -15.08 13.75 -7.27
N ASP A 63 -14.92 12.49 -6.88
CA ASP A 63 -15.90 11.71 -6.11
C ASP A 63 -16.25 12.40 -4.79
N THR A 64 -15.26 13.01 -4.13
CA THR A 64 -15.50 13.80 -2.92
C THR A 64 -16.37 15.01 -3.21
N MET A 65 -16.12 15.69 -4.33
CA MET A 65 -16.90 16.85 -4.78
C MET A 65 -18.33 16.44 -5.15
N GLU A 66 -18.50 15.37 -5.92
CA GLU A 66 -19.81 14.81 -6.27
C GLU A 66 -20.59 14.38 -5.03
N ALA A 67 -19.92 13.80 -4.03
CA ALA A 67 -20.57 13.41 -2.79
C ALA A 67 -21.20 14.59 -2.04
N PHE A 68 -20.66 15.81 -2.17
CA PHE A 68 -21.29 17.02 -1.60
C PHE A 68 -22.40 17.61 -2.47
N LEU A 69 -22.35 17.40 -3.79
CA LEU A 69 -23.30 17.98 -4.74
C LEU A 69 -24.51 17.07 -5.03
N LYS A 70 -24.42 15.78 -4.71
CA LYS A 70 -25.52 14.83 -4.92
C LYS A 70 -26.64 15.01 -3.89
N ASP A 71 -27.88 14.85 -4.33
CA ASP A 71 -29.03 14.82 -3.42
C ASP A 71 -28.92 13.64 -2.43
N GLY A 72 -29.20 13.91 -1.16
CA GLY A 72 -28.95 12.96 -0.07
C GLY A 72 -27.47 12.65 0.21
N GLY A 73 -26.55 13.40 -0.38
CA GLY A 73 -25.10 13.25 -0.22
C GLY A 73 -24.56 13.72 1.14
N ARG A 74 -23.27 14.04 1.15
CA ARG A 74 -22.54 14.50 2.33
C ARG A 74 -23.09 15.85 2.80
N LYS A 75 -23.47 15.90 4.08
CA LYS A 75 -23.94 17.11 4.75
C LYS A 75 -22.77 17.90 5.32
N TRP A 76 -22.78 19.21 5.15
CA TRP A 76 -21.89 20.13 5.85
C TRP A 76 -22.62 20.80 7.02
N TYR A 77 -22.11 20.62 8.24
CA TYR A 77 -22.68 21.19 9.45
C TYR A 77 -21.88 22.44 9.85
N ILE A 78 -22.27 23.59 9.30
CA ILE A 78 -21.51 24.85 9.38
C ILE A 78 -21.18 25.23 10.83
N GLU A 79 -22.11 25.04 11.77
CA GLU A 79 -21.91 25.41 13.18
C GLU A 79 -20.86 24.55 13.89
N LYS A 80 -20.73 23.28 13.49
CA LYS A 80 -19.81 22.33 14.13
C LYS A 80 -18.45 22.30 13.44
N TYR A 81 -18.45 22.48 12.13
CA TYR A 81 -17.27 22.42 11.27
C TYR A 81 -17.27 23.61 10.31
N PRO A 82 -17.00 24.84 10.80
CA PRO A 82 -17.13 26.05 9.98
C PRO A 82 -16.10 26.13 8.85
N ASP A 83 -14.98 25.42 8.97
CA ASP A 83 -13.94 25.36 7.95
C ASP A 83 -14.27 24.28 6.91
N PHE A 84 -14.77 24.72 5.75
CA PHE A 84 -15.12 23.82 4.67
C PHE A 84 -13.90 23.07 4.09
N ARG A 85 -12.69 23.65 4.12
CA ARG A 85 -11.48 22.95 3.66
C ARG A 85 -11.21 21.72 4.50
N LYS A 86 -11.30 21.85 5.83
CA LYS A 86 -11.16 20.70 6.75
C LYS A 86 -12.27 19.68 6.57
N GLN A 87 -13.50 20.14 6.35
CA GLN A 87 -14.63 19.26 6.06
C GLN A 87 -14.40 18.46 4.76
N PHE A 88 -13.86 19.11 3.73
CA PHE A 88 -13.55 18.48 2.44
C PHE A 88 -12.43 17.45 2.59
N ILE A 89 -11.33 17.78 3.30
CA ILE A 89 -10.25 16.84 3.59
C ILE A 89 -10.77 15.61 4.35
N SER A 90 -11.62 15.82 5.35
CA SER A 90 -12.23 14.71 6.09
C SER A 90 -13.15 13.85 5.22
N ALA A 91 -13.87 14.47 4.28
CA ALA A 91 -14.69 13.73 3.31
C ALA A 91 -13.81 12.94 2.33
N LEU A 92 -12.70 13.51 1.88
CA LEU A 92 -11.71 12.86 1.03
C LEU A 92 -11.09 11.64 1.71
N ASP A 93 -10.71 11.74 3.00
CA ASP A 93 -10.23 10.58 3.76
C ASP A 93 -11.23 9.41 3.76
N SER A 94 -12.52 9.74 3.86
CA SER A 94 -13.60 8.76 3.82
C SER A 94 -13.82 8.18 2.42
N VAL A 95 -13.70 8.99 1.35
CA VAL A 95 -13.75 8.49 -0.03
C VAL A 95 -12.57 7.55 -0.29
N ILE A 96 -11.33 7.96 0.02
CA ILE A 96 -10.13 7.12 -0.11
C ILE A 96 -10.33 5.78 0.61
N SER A 97 -10.77 5.82 1.87
CA SER A 97 -10.97 4.60 2.66
C SER A 97 -12.03 3.68 2.04
N ASN A 98 -13.15 4.23 1.58
CA ASN A 98 -14.22 3.44 0.97
C ASN A 98 -13.78 2.84 -0.37
N THR A 99 -13.12 3.65 -1.22
CA THR A 99 -12.61 3.20 -2.52
C THR A 99 -11.58 2.10 -2.33
N LEU A 100 -10.61 2.29 -1.43
CA LEU A 100 -9.59 1.28 -1.16
C LEU A 100 -10.18 0.03 -0.54
N ASN A 101 -11.07 0.13 0.44
CA ASN A 101 -11.69 -1.05 1.04
C ASN A 101 -12.51 -1.84 0.01
N ALA A 102 -13.31 -1.16 -0.83
CA ALA A 102 -14.07 -1.83 -1.88
C ALA A 102 -13.16 -2.52 -2.91
N GLU A 103 -12.07 -1.87 -3.33
CA GLU A 103 -11.13 -2.48 -4.27
C GLU A 103 -10.32 -3.61 -3.62
N LEU A 104 -9.86 -3.44 -2.38
CA LEU A 104 -9.13 -4.47 -1.65
C LEU A 104 -10.04 -5.67 -1.36
N GLU A 105 -11.31 -5.48 -1.00
CA GLU A 105 -12.31 -6.54 -0.82
C GLU A 105 -12.59 -7.29 -2.11
N LYS A 106 -12.73 -6.59 -3.26
CA LYS A 106 -12.82 -7.27 -4.56
C LYS A 106 -11.66 -8.24 -4.77
N THR A 107 -10.45 -7.87 -4.32
CA THR A 107 -9.28 -8.76 -4.37
C THR A 107 -9.50 -10.06 -3.58
N ASN A 108 -10.14 -10.02 -2.41
CA ASN A 108 -10.42 -11.23 -1.63
C ASN A 108 -11.42 -12.15 -2.36
N ASP A 109 -12.41 -11.58 -3.04
CA ASP A 109 -13.38 -12.36 -3.83
C ASP A 109 -12.77 -12.87 -5.16
N THR A 110 -11.84 -12.12 -5.78
CA THR A 110 -11.16 -12.57 -7.01
C THR A 110 -9.96 -13.46 -6.75
N PHE A 111 -9.38 -13.50 -5.55
CA PHE A 111 -8.29 -14.43 -5.21
C PHE A 111 -8.72 -15.90 -5.22
N GLU A 112 -10.02 -16.20 -5.03
CA GLU A 112 -10.54 -17.57 -5.26
C GLU A 112 -10.61 -17.96 -6.75
N ILE A 113 -10.52 -16.99 -7.67
CA ILE A 113 -10.69 -17.19 -9.12
C ILE A 113 -9.38 -16.97 -9.91
N LEU A 114 -8.42 -16.22 -9.37
CA LEU A 114 -7.20 -15.77 -10.06
C LEU A 114 -5.94 -16.63 -9.88
N ASP A 115 -6.04 -17.84 -9.33
CA ASP A 115 -4.96 -18.84 -9.44
C ASP A 115 -4.63 -19.24 -10.91
N ASN A 116 -5.27 -18.62 -11.91
CA ASN A 116 -5.14 -18.95 -13.33
C ASN A 116 -4.87 -17.77 -14.29
N ASP A 117 -4.71 -16.53 -13.83
CA ASP A 117 -4.36 -15.44 -14.76
C ASP A 117 -2.87 -15.11 -14.72
N SER A 118 -2.21 -15.45 -15.83
CA SER A 118 -0.78 -15.30 -16.07
C SER A 118 -0.25 -13.94 -15.63
N GLU A 119 0.72 -13.96 -14.71
CA GLU A 119 1.53 -12.82 -14.30
C GLU A 119 1.94 -12.00 -15.52
N MET A 120 1.67 -10.68 -15.51
CA MET A 120 2.44 -9.78 -16.35
C MET A 120 3.89 -10.01 -16.00
N ALA A 121 4.68 -10.55 -16.94
CA ALA A 121 6.10 -10.81 -16.75
C ALA A 121 6.79 -9.49 -16.38
N PHE A 122 6.90 -9.25 -15.08
CA PHE A 122 7.89 -8.33 -14.55
C PHE A 122 9.21 -8.87 -15.05
N ASP A 123 10.01 -8.02 -15.69
CA ASP A 123 11.38 -8.40 -16.04
C ASP A 123 12.18 -8.52 -14.74
N ASP A 124 12.00 -9.67 -14.09
CA ASP A 124 12.70 -10.07 -12.90
C ASP A 124 14.05 -10.72 -13.25
N SER A 125 14.51 -10.63 -14.51
CA SER A 125 15.75 -11.24 -14.94
C SER A 125 16.93 -10.78 -14.08
N ASP A 126 16.99 -9.49 -13.72
CA ASP A 126 18.00 -8.96 -12.80
C ASP A 126 17.88 -9.55 -11.39
N TYR A 127 16.65 -9.67 -10.87
CA TYR A 127 16.39 -10.24 -9.54
C TYR A 127 16.71 -11.73 -9.49
N LYS A 128 16.24 -12.50 -10.47
CA LYS A 128 16.52 -13.94 -10.64
C LYS A 128 18.00 -14.19 -10.85
N SER A 129 18.69 -13.34 -11.62
CA SER A 129 20.14 -13.44 -11.80
C SER A 129 20.88 -13.23 -10.48
N LEU A 130 20.51 -12.21 -9.71
CA LEU A 130 21.08 -11.96 -8.39
C LEU A 130 20.79 -13.07 -7.38
N LEU A 131 19.57 -13.60 -7.38
CA LEU A 131 19.16 -14.71 -6.53
C LEU A 131 19.93 -15.98 -6.88
N SER A 132 20.10 -16.27 -8.18
CA SER A 132 20.91 -17.39 -8.67
C SER A 132 22.35 -17.28 -8.20
N VAL A 133 22.97 -16.10 -8.31
CA VAL A 133 24.33 -15.85 -7.82
C VAL A 133 24.43 -16.11 -6.31
N CYS A 134 23.44 -15.67 -5.53
CA CYS A 134 23.41 -15.92 -4.10
C CYS A 134 23.26 -17.41 -3.77
N HIS A 135 22.40 -18.14 -4.49
CA HIS A 135 22.18 -19.57 -4.31
C HIS A 135 23.40 -20.41 -4.71
N GLU A 136 24.07 -20.06 -5.81
CA GLU A 136 25.31 -20.71 -6.24
C GLU A 136 26.41 -20.53 -5.20
N GLU A 137 26.57 -19.33 -4.65
CA GLU A 137 27.55 -19.05 -3.60
C GLU A 137 27.19 -19.81 -2.31
N LEU A 138 25.94 -19.78 -1.89
CA LEU A 138 25.45 -20.54 -0.73
C LEU A 138 25.71 -22.05 -0.89
N THR A 139 25.43 -22.60 -2.06
CA THR A 139 25.67 -24.01 -2.39
C THR A 139 27.16 -24.33 -2.35
N THR A 140 27.99 -23.45 -2.90
CA THR A 140 29.46 -23.57 -2.83
C THR A 140 29.97 -23.59 -1.39
N MET A 141 29.31 -22.84 -0.51
CA MET A 141 29.58 -22.82 0.93
C MET A 141 28.94 -23.99 1.70
N GLY A 142 28.36 -24.98 1.01
CA GLY A 142 27.72 -26.14 1.62
C GLY A 142 26.44 -25.81 2.38
N ALA A 143 25.66 -24.83 1.90
CA ALA A 143 24.31 -24.61 2.41
C ALA A 143 23.43 -25.83 2.16
N THR A 144 22.65 -26.20 3.16
CA THR A 144 21.62 -27.23 3.07
C THR A 144 20.38 -26.73 2.32
N ASP A 145 19.56 -27.64 1.82
CA ASP A 145 18.29 -27.29 1.14
C ASP A 145 17.40 -26.41 2.02
N ASP A 146 17.35 -26.67 3.33
CA ASP A 146 16.63 -25.85 4.30
C ASP A 146 17.17 -24.41 4.37
N GLU A 147 18.48 -24.23 4.23
CA GLU A 147 19.11 -22.90 4.25
C GLU A 147 18.83 -22.13 2.96
N LEU A 148 18.83 -22.82 1.81
CA LEU A 148 18.45 -22.22 0.53
C LEU A 148 16.96 -21.84 0.52
N LEU A 149 16.10 -22.72 1.03
CA LEU A 149 14.66 -22.50 1.12
C LEU A 149 14.31 -21.32 2.04
N LEU A 150 15.09 -21.13 3.11
CA LEU A 150 14.90 -20.02 4.04
C LEU A 150 15.47 -18.68 3.53
N PHE A 151 16.45 -18.72 2.61
CA PHE A 151 17.21 -17.53 2.23
C PHE A 151 16.35 -16.39 1.70
N GLU A 152 15.59 -16.61 0.63
CA GLU A 152 14.72 -15.58 0.06
C GLU A 152 13.63 -15.08 1.03
N PRO A 153 12.77 -15.95 1.60
CA PRO A 153 11.64 -15.49 2.40
C PRO A 153 12.09 -14.81 3.70
N TYR A 154 13.24 -15.20 4.26
CA TYR A 154 13.75 -14.61 5.49
C TYR A 154 14.69 -13.43 5.28
N ILE A 155 15.68 -13.54 4.39
CA ILE A 155 16.73 -12.53 4.22
C ILE A 155 16.29 -11.42 3.27
N ILE A 156 15.60 -11.77 2.18
CA ILE A 156 15.18 -10.82 1.16
C ILE A 156 13.81 -10.23 1.55
N ASN A 157 12.84 -11.08 1.86
CA ASN A 157 11.45 -10.66 2.09
C ASN A 157 11.18 -10.28 3.55
N GLY A 158 12.08 -10.59 4.49
CA GLY A 158 11.96 -10.21 5.89
C GLY A 158 10.75 -10.80 6.61
N MET A 159 10.28 -11.99 6.19
CA MET A 159 9.11 -12.64 6.78
C MET A 159 9.29 -12.91 8.28
N LYS A 160 8.18 -12.81 9.03
CA LYS A 160 8.21 -13.06 10.47
C LYS A 160 8.41 -14.53 10.75
N ARG A 161 9.01 -14.79 11.90
CA ARG A 161 9.39 -16.12 12.36
C ARG A 161 8.20 -17.10 12.47
N ASN A 162 7.07 -16.63 12.99
CA ASN A 162 5.87 -17.46 13.15
C ASN A 162 5.29 -17.83 11.78
N ASP A 163 5.16 -16.85 10.89
CA ASP A 163 4.68 -17.03 9.52
C ASP A 163 5.55 -18.03 8.74
N LEU A 164 6.88 -18.00 8.94
CA LEU A 164 7.81 -18.96 8.33
C LEU A 164 7.73 -20.37 8.95
N SER A 165 7.54 -20.44 10.26
CA SER A 165 7.36 -21.71 10.98
C SER A 165 6.11 -22.42 10.49
N GLU A 166 5.03 -21.68 10.27
CA GLU A 166 3.78 -22.19 9.69
C GLU A 166 3.94 -22.55 8.20
N LEU A 167 4.57 -21.68 7.41
CA LEU A 167 4.78 -21.91 5.96
C LEU A 167 5.64 -23.14 5.67
N LEU A 168 6.73 -23.31 6.43
CA LEU A 168 7.69 -24.39 6.23
C LEU A 168 7.35 -25.64 7.05
N CYS A 169 6.28 -25.61 7.85
CA CYS A 169 5.88 -26.70 8.74
C CYS A 169 7.01 -27.19 9.67
N ILE A 170 7.89 -26.29 10.11
CA ILE A 170 9.00 -26.61 11.02
C ILE A 170 8.84 -25.84 12.32
N SER A 171 9.45 -26.35 13.38
CA SER A 171 9.40 -25.66 14.67
C SER A 171 10.16 -24.33 14.63
N ASN A 172 9.73 -23.41 15.49
CA ASN A 172 10.45 -22.16 15.72
C ASN A 172 11.93 -22.39 16.10
N GLU A 173 12.23 -23.47 16.83
CA GLU A 173 13.59 -23.82 17.23
C GLU A 173 14.45 -24.25 16.04
N GLU A 174 13.92 -25.12 15.17
CA GLU A 174 14.58 -25.55 13.93
C GLU A 174 14.84 -24.36 13.00
N LEU A 175 13.84 -23.49 12.82
CA LEU A 175 13.99 -22.26 12.04
C LEU A 175 15.13 -21.36 12.55
N THR A 176 15.32 -21.29 13.88
CA THR A 176 16.45 -20.56 14.47
C THR A 176 17.79 -21.20 14.16
N ASN A 177 17.84 -22.53 14.18
CA ASN A 177 19.06 -23.25 13.90
C ASN A 177 19.45 -23.10 12.42
N ILE A 178 18.49 -23.17 11.50
CA ILE A 178 18.70 -22.89 10.08
C ILE A 178 19.18 -21.45 9.88
N LYS A 179 18.48 -20.46 10.47
CA LYS A 179 18.88 -19.05 10.43
C LYS A 179 20.32 -18.84 10.90
N LYS A 180 20.71 -19.43 12.05
CA LYS A 180 22.08 -19.28 12.58
C LYS A 180 23.14 -19.82 11.63
N ARG A 181 22.86 -20.90 10.89
CA ARG A 181 23.78 -21.43 9.89
C ARG A 181 23.86 -20.53 8.66
N LEU A 182 22.72 -19.97 8.25
CA LEU A 182 22.62 -19.02 7.14
C LEU A 182 23.32 -17.68 7.44
N ASP A 183 23.09 -17.09 8.61
CA ASP A 183 23.71 -15.82 9.05
C ASP A 183 25.24 -15.84 8.96
N ARG A 184 25.86 -17.01 9.20
CA ARG A 184 27.32 -17.18 9.12
C ARG A 184 27.84 -17.10 7.67
N LYS A 185 26.99 -17.36 6.69
CA LYS A 185 27.31 -17.34 5.26
C LYS A 185 27.04 -15.98 4.60
N LEU A 186 26.13 -15.17 5.16
CA LEU A 186 25.76 -13.86 4.62
C LEU A 186 26.92 -12.86 4.41
N PRO A 187 27.94 -12.78 5.28
CA PRO A 187 29.07 -11.87 5.05
C PRO A 187 29.79 -12.16 3.73
N PHE A 188 29.93 -13.44 3.36
CA PHE A 188 30.61 -13.87 2.13
C PHE A 188 29.77 -13.54 0.89
N ILE A 189 28.45 -13.72 0.98
CA ILE A 189 27.52 -13.30 -0.08
C ILE A 189 27.62 -11.78 -0.29
N LYS A 190 27.69 -11.00 0.81
CA LYS A 190 27.84 -9.54 0.74
C LYS A 190 29.14 -9.13 0.05
N GLU A 191 30.25 -9.82 0.33
CA GLU A 191 31.53 -9.58 -0.36
C GLU A 191 31.47 -9.95 -1.85
N LYS A 192 30.81 -11.07 -2.19
CA LYS A 192 30.61 -11.49 -3.57
C LYS A 192 29.79 -10.48 -4.38
N LEU A 193 28.70 -9.99 -3.81
CA LEU A 193 27.84 -8.98 -4.44
C LEU A 193 28.59 -7.65 -4.65
N LYS A 194 29.45 -7.25 -3.70
CA LYS A 194 30.34 -6.09 -3.87
C LYS A 194 31.33 -6.26 -5.01
N ALA A 195 31.96 -7.43 -5.12
CA ALA A 195 32.92 -7.72 -6.20
C ALA A 195 32.26 -7.69 -7.60
N LEU A 196 30.94 -7.90 -7.66
CA LEU A 196 30.13 -7.86 -8.88
C LEU A 196 29.50 -6.47 -9.14
N ASN A 197 29.90 -5.42 -8.41
CA ASN A 197 29.37 -4.05 -8.50
C ASN A 197 27.86 -3.92 -8.20
N TYR A 198 27.28 -4.85 -7.44
CA TYR A 198 25.94 -4.70 -6.90
C TYR A 198 25.98 -3.94 -5.56
N GLU A 199 26.43 -2.69 -5.59
CA GLU A 199 26.27 -1.77 -4.45
C GLU A 199 24.95 -0.99 -4.60
N LYS A 200 24.11 -1.07 -3.57
CA LYS A 200 23.12 -0.04 -3.22
C LYS A 200 23.61 0.68 -1.98
#